data_AF-A0A2S9FPN2-F1
#
_entry.id   AF-A0A2S9FPN2-F1
#
_cell.length_a   1.000
_cell.length_b   1.000
_cell.length_c   1.000
_cell.angle_alpha   90.00
_cell.angle_beta   90.00
_cell.angle_gamma   90.00
#
_symmetry.space_group_name_H-M   'P 1'
#
loop_
_entity.id
_entity.type
_entity.pdbx_description
1 polymer ?
#
loop_
_entity_poly.entity_id
_entity_poly.type
_entity_poly.pdbx_seq_one_letter_code
_entity_poly.pdbx_strand_id
1 'polypeptide(L)'
;SIALMVVASVITVSDNGLAFTAIAEYAGPFWSGRALGTQNTSQLFAQGIAPPLFGGLIGIAGYPVAFAVCAVFPLVAIPAVPVAVTPDR
;
A
#
# COMPACT_ATOMS: atom_id res chain seq x y z
N SER A 1 16.71 -1.35 15.57
CA SER A 1 15.26 -1.58 15.37
C SER A 1 14.55 -0.30 14.93
N ILE A 2 14.67 0.82 15.65
CA ILE A 2 14.00 2.09 15.29
C ILE A 2 14.36 2.57 13.88
N ALA A 3 15.65 2.61 13.53
CA ALA A 3 16.08 3.03 12.19
C ALA A 3 15.49 2.15 11.06
N LEU A 4 15.41 0.83 11.26
CA LEU A 4 14.79 -0.09 10.30
C LEU A 4 13.28 0.13 10.19
N MET A 5 12.59 0.38 11.30
CA MET A 5 11.17 0.72 11.27
C MET A 5 10.92 2.05 10.56
N VAL A 6 11.77 3.07 10.79
CA VAL A 6 11.68 4.35 10.08
C VAL A 6 11.85 4.14 8.58
N VAL A 7 12.86 3.38 8.16
CA VAL A 7 13.09 3.05 6.73
C VAL A 7 11.90 2.28 6.14
N ALA A 8 11.41 1.25 6.82
CA ALA A 8 10.26 0.47 6.37
C ALA A 8 8.99 1.32 6.23
N SER A 9 8.74 2.22 7.18
CA SER A 9 7.60 3.15 7.14
C SER A 9 7.73 4.16 5.99
N VAL A 10 8.93 4.69 5.75
CA VAL A 10 9.19 5.59 4.62
C VAL A 10 8.98 4.89 3.28
N ILE A 11 9.44 3.64 3.15
CA ILE A 11 9.24 2.84 1.93
C ILE A 11 7.74 2.59 1.71
N THR A 12 7.02 2.20 2.76
CA THR A 12 5.57 1.92 2.72
C THR A 12 4.72 3.15 2.38
N VAL A 13 5.25 4.37 2.58
CA VAL A 13 4.55 5.60 2.24
C VAL A 13 5.01 6.21 0.91
N SER A 14 6.18 5.84 0.39
CA SER A 14 6.83 6.47 -0.77
C SER A 14 6.13 6.17 -2.11
N ASP A 15 5.53 4.99 -2.25
CA ASP A 15 4.69 4.58 -3.39
C ASP A 15 3.46 5.47 -3.55
N ASN A 16 2.93 6.02 -2.46
CA ASN A 16 1.77 6.92 -2.51
C ASN A 16 2.12 8.21 -3.27
N GLY A 17 3.32 8.78 -3.06
CA GLY A 17 3.76 10.00 -3.74
C GLY A 17 3.85 9.85 -5.26
N LEU A 18 4.44 8.74 -5.73
CA LEU A 18 4.54 8.36 -7.15
C LEU A 18 3.16 8.12 -7.78
N ALA A 19 2.27 7.43 -7.07
CA ALA A 19 0.91 7.19 -7.54
C ALA A 19 0.10 8.50 -7.63
N PHE A 20 0.25 9.42 -6.67
CA PHE A 20 -0.40 10.73 -6.70
C PHE A 20 0.09 11.61 -7.86
N THR A 21 1.39 11.53 -8.20
CA THR A 21 1.95 12.26 -9.34
C THR A 21 1.50 11.66 -10.67
N ALA A 22 1.57 10.33 -10.82
CA ALA A 22 1.12 9.65 -12.03
C ALA A 22 -0.38 9.86 -12.30
N ILE A 23 -1.23 9.81 -11.27
CA ILE A 23 -2.68 10.07 -11.43
C ILE A 23 -2.94 11.50 -11.89
N ALA A 24 -2.19 12.49 -11.39
CA ALA A 24 -2.34 13.88 -11.84
C ALA A 24 -1.90 14.05 -13.30
N GLU A 25 -0.88 13.32 -13.74
CA GLU A 25 -0.38 13.31 -15.12
C GLU A 25 -1.36 12.63 -16.08
N TYR A 26 -1.94 11.49 -15.69
CA TYR A 26 -2.88 10.72 -16.53
C TYR A 26 -4.33 11.23 -16.52
N ALA A 27 -4.82 11.82 -15.41
CA ALA A 27 -6.23 12.23 -15.29
C ALA A 27 -6.55 13.58 -15.94
N GLY A 28 -5.54 14.41 -16.22
CA GLY A 28 -5.71 15.74 -16.81
C GLY A 28 -6.41 16.77 -15.90
N PRO A 29 -6.55 18.03 -16.36
CA PRO A 29 -6.88 19.18 -15.51
C PRO A 29 -8.27 19.14 -14.84
N PHE A 30 -9.22 18.40 -15.41
CA PHE A 30 -10.61 18.38 -14.94
C PHE A 30 -10.96 17.18 -14.03
N TRP A 31 -10.14 16.13 -14.00
CA TRP A 31 -10.45 14.88 -13.28
C TRP A 31 -9.47 14.54 -12.16
N SER A 32 -8.34 15.26 -12.05
CA SER A 32 -7.34 15.05 -10.99
C SER A 32 -7.94 15.12 -9.59
N GLY A 33 -8.83 16.08 -9.31
CA GLY A 33 -9.49 16.20 -8.01
C GLY A 33 -10.36 14.99 -7.63
N ARG A 34 -11.08 14.40 -8.60
CA ARG A 34 -11.91 13.20 -8.37
C ARG A 34 -11.06 11.95 -8.21
N ALA A 35 -9.98 11.85 -8.98
CA ALA A 35 -9.05 10.74 -8.92
C ALA A 35 -8.25 10.73 -7.60
N LEU A 36 -7.74 11.88 -7.16
CA LEU A 36 -7.08 12.07 -5.86
C LEU A 36 -8.03 11.79 -4.70
N GLY A 37 -9.28 12.26 -4.79
CA GLY A 37 -10.31 11.97 -3.80
C GLY A 37 -10.57 10.47 -3.65
N THR A 38 -10.67 9.75 -4.77
CA THR A 38 -10.86 8.30 -4.78
C THR A 38 -9.67 7.58 -4.15
N GLN A 39 -8.44 8.00 -4.48
CA GLN A 39 -7.22 7.40 -3.91
C GLN A 39 -7.16 7.58 -2.39
N ASN A 40 -7.38 8.80 -1.90
CA ASN A 40 -7.38 9.10 -0.46
C ASN A 40 -8.48 8.35 0.30
N THR A 41 -9.71 8.30 -0.23
CA THR A 41 -10.80 7.54 0.40
C THR A 41 -10.48 6.05 0.46
N SER A 42 -9.90 5.47 -0.59
CA SER A 42 -9.52 4.05 -0.59
C SER A 42 -8.41 3.74 0.42
N GLN A 43 -7.43 4.64 0.58
CA GLN A 43 -6.36 4.52 1.59
C GLN A 43 -6.93 4.62 3.00
N LEU A 44 -7.77 5.62 3.28
CA LEU A 44 -8.44 5.78 4.58
C LEU A 44 -9.31 4.57 4.92
N PHE A 45 -10.01 4.03 3.94
CA PHE A 45 -10.84 2.84 4.11
C PHE A 45 -10.00 1.59 4.41
N ALA A 46 -8.91 1.37 3.67
CA ALA A 46 -7.99 0.27 3.91
C ALA A 46 -7.34 0.37 5.30
N GLN A 47 -6.90 1.58 5.70
CA GLN A 47 -6.36 1.86 7.03
C GLN A 47 -7.38 1.66 8.14
N GLY A 48 -8.66 1.95 7.88
CA GLY A 48 -9.73 1.74 8.85
C GLY A 48 -10.10 0.26 9.03
N ILE A 49 -10.02 -0.54 7.97
CA ILE A 49 -10.45 -1.95 7.98
C ILE A 49 -9.33 -2.91 8.36
N ALA A 50 -8.07 -2.60 8.03
CA ALA A 50 -6.95 -3.50 8.32
C ALA A 50 -6.79 -3.83 9.82
N PRO A 51 -6.83 -2.86 10.77
CA PRO A 51 -6.65 -3.18 12.19
C PRO A 51 -7.76 -4.04 12.78
N PRO A 52 -9.06 -3.78 12.53
CA PRO A 52 -10.15 -4.66 12.97
C PRO A 52 -10.08 -6.07 12.40
N LEU A 53 -9.79 -6.23 11.10
CA LEU A 53 -9.64 -7.56 10.49
C LEU A 53 -8.48 -8.32 11.10
N PHE A 54 -7.33 -7.66 11.28
CA PHE A 54 -6.15 -8.27 11.87
C PHE A 54 -6.38 -8.63 13.34
N GLY A 55 -7.03 -7.76 14.11
CA GLY A 55 -7.41 -8.00 15.49
C GLY A 55 -8.41 -9.15 15.64
N GLY A 56 -9.41 -9.24 14.75
CA GLY A 56 -10.35 -10.36 14.71
C GLY A 56 -9.66 -11.69 14.37
N LEU A 57 -8.73 -11.68 13.43
CA LEU A 57 -7.96 -12.86 13.03
C LEU A 57 -7.04 -13.35 14.17
N ILE A 58 -6.42 -12.42 14.90
CA ILE A 58 -5.68 -12.74 16.15
C ILE A 58 -6.62 -13.31 17.21
N GLY A 59 -7.82 -12.74 17.37
CA GLY A 59 -8.80 -13.19 18.37
C GLY A 59 -9.29 -14.62 18.14
N ILE A 60 -9.37 -15.08 16.87
CA ILE A 60 -9.87 -16.41 16.51
C ILE A 60 -8.73 -17.44 16.40
N ALA A 61 -7.60 -17.08 15.79
CA ALA A 61 -6.55 -18.02 15.40
C ALA A 61 -5.20 -17.78 16.10
N GLY A 62 -5.11 -16.75 16.95
CA GLY A 62 -3.90 -16.38 17.67
C GLY A 62 -2.87 -15.62 16.84
N TYR A 63 -1.88 -15.06 17.53
CA TYR A 63 -0.79 -14.29 16.93
C TYR A 63 -0.01 -15.04 15.82
N PRO A 64 0.36 -16.33 15.96
CA PRO A 64 1.18 -17.00 14.95
C PRO A 64 0.50 -17.08 13.58
N VAL A 65 -0.80 -17.38 13.55
CA VAL A 65 -1.58 -17.48 12.31
C VAL A 65 -1.78 -16.11 11.69
N ALA A 66 -2.06 -15.09 12.50
CA ALA A 66 -2.20 -13.72 12.00
C ALA A 66 -0.91 -13.19 11.34
N PHE A 67 0.25 -13.44 11.97
CA PHE A 67 1.53 -13.07 11.37
C PHE A 67 1.86 -13.90 10.12
N ALA A 68 1.54 -15.20 10.10
CA ALA A 68 1.74 -16.03 8.92
C ALA A 68 0.90 -15.55 7.73
N VAL A 69 -0.37 -15.20 7.95
CA VAL A 69 -1.24 -14.62 6.91
C VAL A 69 -0.70 -13.27 6.44
N CYS A 70 -0.24 -12.42 7.36
CA CYS A 70 0.39 -11.14 7.03
C CYS A 70 1.61 -11.31 6.11
N ALA A 71 2.42 -12.35 6.35
CA ALA A 71 3.62 -12.63 5.57
C ALA A 71 3.34 -13.11 4.13
N VAL A 72 2.14 -13.62 3.85
CA VAL A 72 1.74 -14.06 2.50
C VAL A 72 1.52 -12.87 1.56
N PHE A 73 0.96 -11.75 2.05
CA PHE A 73 0.72 -10.56 1.23
C PHE A 73 1.97 -10.00 0.54
N PRO A 74 3.10 -9.74 1.24
CA PRO A 74 4.31 -9.28 0.58
C PRO A 74 4.93 -10.35 -0.32
N LEU A 75 4.79 -11.65 -0.01
CA LEU A 75 5.25 -12.73 -0.88
C LEU A 75 4.52 -12.72 -2.23
N VAL A 76 3.20 -12.49 -2.21
CA VAL A 76 2.38 -12.37 -3.43
C VAL A 76 2.68 -11.05 -4.17
N ALA A 77 3.16 -10.02 -3.49
CA ALA A 77 3.54 -8.75 -4.10
C ALA A 77 4.88 -8.81 -4.87
N ILE A 78 5.77 -9.75 -4.54
CA ILE A 78 7.08 -9.92 -5.23
C ILE A 78 6.97 -9.93 -6.76
N PRO A 79 6.11 -10.74 -7.41
CA PRO A 79 5.99 -10.76 -8.87
C PRO A 79 5.40 -9.47 -9.46
N ALA A 80 4.73 -8.63 -8.66
CA ALA A 80 4.20 -7.34 -9.12
C ALA A 80 5.26 -6.23 -9.17
N VAL A 81 6.44 -6.45 -8.57
CA VAL A 81 7.56 -5.50 -8.63
C VAL A 81 8.20 -5.57 -10.01
N PRO A 82 8.15 -4.48 -10.81
CA PRO A 82 8.82 -4.45 -12.11
C PRO A 82 10.34 -4.48 -11.89
N VAL A 83 11.00 -5.52 -12.40
CA VAL A 83 12.47 -5.70 -12.30
C VAL A 83 13.24 -5.02 -13.44
N ALA A 84 12.54 -4.48 -14.43
CA ALA A 84 13.13 -3.78 -15.56
C ALA A 84 12.28 -2.58 -15.95
N VAL A 85 12.84 -1.37 -15.81
CA VAL A 85 12.37 -0.18 -16.52
C VAL A 85 13.04 -0.23 -17.89
N THR A 86 12.26 -0.46 -18.94
CA THR A 86 12.75 -0.24 -20.31
C THR A 86 12.45 1.23 -20.59
N PRO A 87 13.45 2.13 -20.71
CA PRO A 87 13.18 3.51 -21.06
C PRO A 87 12.67 3.54 -22.50
N ASP A 88 11.43 3.97 -22.66
CA ASP A 88 10.85 4.35 -23.92
C ASP A 88 11.59 5.58 -24.47
N ARG A 89 11.95 5.49 -25.76
CA ARG A 89 12.72 6.49 -26.51
C ARG A 89 11.86 7.64 -26.97
#